data_AF-A0AAV6YQ53-F1
#
_entry.id   AF-A0AAV6YQ53-F1
#
_cell.length_a   1.000
_cell.length_b   1.000
_cell.length_c   1.000
_cell.angle_alpha   90.00
_cell.angle_beta   90.00
_cell.angle_gamma   90.00
#
_symmetry.space_group_name_H-M   'P 1'
#
loop_
_entity.id
_entity.type
_entity.pdbx_description
1 polymer ?
#
loop_
_entity_poly.entity_id
_entity_poly.type
_entity_poly.pdbx_seq_one_letter_code
_entity_poly.pdbx_strand_id
1 'polypeptide(L)'
;MDIYLLAGHCNGSSDYCAPLKYWQSGFLSLQASIDSAIIEMATNRSVWKNMASIKVTKMLSAMYTWRYHIHIGSFLLFINLSFVSLMYLVTLYISRERREMREILKMMRMRDLAYWLSWAILYAIYVMIMANLMTLLTVDFVFLKSSYGLIMLLFFLYGIASLSFTFMLIALIRRPRLTAIAGFFITVLQSILSLLLLMKNLPKFFEVVLSIFPTFAFSVGITQSIYMEYDFQGVHFSDVMDDSSHVLFSCITLSVDAVLYMALALYFEKILADKHGKKYEPLFFIKSTFWSKGNPIPLKSEEDGDSEGPTGEYVEKISADLLGKEAVR
;
A
#
# COMPACT_ATOMS: atom_id res chain seq x y z
N MET A 1 26.48 -15.40 38.97
CA MET A 1 27.22 -16.29 38.04
C MET A 1 26.18 -16.80 37.10
N ASP A 2 26.04 -16.14 35.95
CA ASP A 2 24.91 -16.35 35.07
C ASP A 2 25.15 -17.65 34.30
N ILE A 3 24.44 -18.70 34.69
CA ILE A 3 24.52 -20.01 34.07
C ILE A 3 23.72 -19.93 32.78
N TYR A 4 24.42 -19.76 31.66
CA TYR A 4 23.84 -19.81 30.32
C TYR A 4 23.56 -21.27 29.95
N LEU A 5 22.31 -21.71 30.10
CA LEU A 5 21.84 -22.97 29.55
C LEU A 5 21.69 -22.81 28.03
N LEU A 6 22.61 -23.43 27.27
CA LEU A 6 22.54 -23.58 25.83
C LEU A 6 21.26 -24.35 25.46
N ALA A 7 20.28 -23.65 24.87
CA ALA A 7 19.05 -24.25 24.40
C ALA A 7 19.02 -24.29 22.86
N GLY A 8 19.31 -25.49 22.32
CA GLY A 8 18.78 -26.12 21.11
C GLY A 8 18.54 -25.32 19.82
N HIS A 9 19.03 -25.89 18.72
CA HIS A 9 18.73 -25.47 17.34
C HIS A 9 17.28 -25.82 16.97
N CYS A 10 16.42 -24.82 16.74
CA CYS A 10 15.08 -25.03 16.19
C CYS A 10 15.16 -24.92 14.66
N ASN A 11 15.29 -26.06 13.99
CA ASN A 11 15.29 -26.13 12.53
C ASN A 11 13.86 -25.94 12.02
N GLY A 12 13.67 -25.02 11.09
CA GLY A 12 12.36 -24.49 10.65
C GLY A 12 11.47 -25.43 9.85
N SER A 13 11.56 -26.74 10.05
CA SER A 13 10.73 -27.76 9.38
C SER A 13 9.91 -28.62 10.35
N SER A 14 9.90 -28.26 11.62
CA SER A 14 9.10 -28.90 12.66
C SER A 14 8.32 -27.80 13.35
N ASP A 15 6.98 -27.92 13.40
CA ASP A 15 6.03 -27.10 14.18
C ASP A 15 6.33 -27.08 15.71
N TYR A 16 7.49 -27.60 16.12
CA TYR A 16 7.85 -27.89 17.48
C TYR A 16 9.29 -27.43 17.72
N CYS A 17 9.44 -26.24 18.30
CA CYS A 17 10.69 -25.88 18.95
C CYS A 17 10.78 -26.67 20.27
N ALA A 18 11.34 -27.88 20.18
CA ALA A 18 11.44 -28.83 21.30
C ALA A 18 11.99 -28.22 22.61
N PRO A 19 12.97 -27.29 22.59
CA PRO A 19 13.45 -26.63 23.80
C PRO A 19 12.37 -25.81 24.53
N LEU A 20 11.47 -25.15 23.80
CA LEU A 20 10.42 -24.30 24.39
C LEU A 20 9.34 -25.14 25.09
N LYS A 21 9.14 -26.37 24.64
CA LYS A 21 8.22 -27.33 25.28
C LYS A 21 8.64 -27.62 26.72
N TYR A 22 9.94 -27.73 27.00
CA TYR A 22 10.44 -27.96 28.37
C TYR A 22 10.21 -26.77 29.30
N TRP A 23 10.09 -25.56 28.74
CA TRP A 23 9.74 -24.36 29.50
C TRP A 23 8.24 -24.30 29.77
N GLN A 24 7.42 -24.44 28.72
CA GLN A 24 5.96 -24.36 28.82
C GLN A 24 5.34 -25.54 29.59
N SER A 25 5.93 -26.73 29.52
CA SER A 25 5.47 -27.91 30.26
C SER A 25 5.82 -27.86 31.76
N GLY A 26 6.61 -26.87 32.20
CA GLY A 26 7.10 -26.76 33.57
C GLY A 26 8.24 -27.75 33.89
N PHE A 27 8.73 -28.52 32.91
CA PHE A 27 9.82 -29.47 33.11
C PHE A 27 11.10 -28.76 33.60
N LEU A 28 11.45 -27.61 33.03
CA LEU A 28 12.61 -26.83 33.47
C LEU A 28 12.46 -26.34 34.92
N SER A 29 11.25 -25.95 35.33
CA SER A 29 10.96 -25.57 36.72
C SER A 29 11.10 -26.75 37.68
N LEU A 30 10.63 -27.94 37.26
CA LEU A 30 10.81 -29.18 38.02
C LEU A 30 12.29 -29.54 38.13
N GLN A 31 13.02 -29.52 37.01
CA GLN A 31 14.45 -29.84 36.98
C GLN A 31 15.25 -28.89 37.89
N ALA A 32 15.00 -27.58 37.82
CA ALA A 32 15.63 -26.60 38.70
C ALA A 32 15.34 -26.87 40.19
N SER A 33 14.12 -27.32 40.52
CA SER A 33 13.76 -27.67 41.91
C SER A 33 14.49 -28.92 42.40
N ILE A 34 14.57 -29.98 41.59
CA ILE A 34 15.27 -31.21 41.93
C ILE A 34 16.78 -30.95 42.07
N ASP A 35 17.38 -30.25 41.11
CA ASP A 35 18.80 -29.92 41.14
C ASP A 35 19.15 -29.05 42.35
N SER A 36 18.27 -28.11 42.72
CA SER A 36 18.47 -27.30 43.93
C SER A 36 18.47 -28.13 45.21
N ALA A 37 17.60 -29.14 45.31
CA ALA A 37 17.51 -30.03 46.47
C ALA A 37 18.72 -30.96 46.59
N ILE A 38 19.22 -31.48 45.46
CA ILE A 38 20.44 -32.31 45.42
C ILE A 38 21.65 -31.49 45.85
N ILE A 39 21.80 -30.27 45.35
CA ILE A 39 22.91 -29.38 45.71
C ILE A 39 22.86 -29.02 47.20
N GLU A 40 21.67 -28.75 47.73
CA GLU A 40 21.47 -28.46 49.15
C GLU A 40 21.87 -29.66 50.02
N MET A 41 21.51 -30.88 49.61
CA MET A 41 21.89 -32.11 50.32
C MET A 41 23.40 -32.36 50.31
N ALA A 42 24.08 -32.07 49.19
CA ALA A 42 25.51 -32.32 49.04
C ALA A 42 26.40 -31.24 49.68
N THR A 43 25.97 -29.97 49.65
CA THR A 43 26.79 -28.81 50.05
C THR A 43 26.32 -28.14 51.36
N ASN A 44 25.20 -28.59 51.92
CA ASN A 44 24.54 -28.02 53.10
C ASN A 44 24.27 -26.51 52.98
N ARG A 45 24.04 -26.04 51.75
CA ARG A 45 23.73 -24.64 51.41
C ARG A 45 22.52 -24.58 50.50
N SER A 46 21.55 -23.73 50.85
CA SER A 46 20.36 -23.51 50.01
C SER A 46 20.72 -22.74 48.74
N VAL A 47 20.47 -23.31 47.56
CA VAL A 47 20.72 -22.67 46.25
C VAL A 47 19.42 -22.30 45.52
N TRP A 48 18.27 -22.61 46.11
CA TRP A 48 16.94 -22.38 45.50
C TRP A 48 16.73 -20.97 44.95
N LYS A 49 17.10 -19.92 45.70
CA LYS A 49 16.93 -18.53 45.25
C LYS A 49 17.72 -18.22 43.97
N ASN A 50 18.91 -18.80 43.82
CA ASN A 50 19.75 -18.61 42.64
C ASN A 50 19.17 -19.39 41.44
N MET A 51 18.73 -20.62 41.66
CA MET A 51 18.07 -21.45 40.64
C MET A 51 16.75 -20.85 40.14
N ALA A 52 15.91 -20.36 41.06
CA ALA A 52 14.64 -19.71 40.74
C ALA A 52 14.83 -18.38 39.98
N SER A 53 15.99 -17.74 40.14
CA SER A 53 16.35 -16.52 39.41
C SER A 53 16.92 -16.75 38.00
N ILE A 54 17.08 -18.01 37.57
CA ILE A 54 17.59 -18.32 36.23
C ILE A 54 16.60 -17.81 35.18
N LYS A 55 17.02 -16.80 34.44
CA LYS A 55 16.26 -16.24 33.33
C LYS A 55 16.69 -16.92 32.04
N VAL A 56 15.75 -17.59 31.38
CA VAL A 56 15.99 -18.13 30.04
C VAL A 56 15.96 -16.99 29.03
N THR A 57 17.05 -16.83 28.30
CA THR A 57 17.16 -15.87 27.21
C THR A 57 17.31 -16.62 25.89
N LYS A 58 16.46 -16.30 24.91
CA LYS A 58 16.64 -16.78 23.54
C LYS A 58 17.94 -16.16 22.98
N MET A 59 18.87 -16.99 22.51
CA MET A 59 20.08 -16.52 21.83
C MET A 59 19.88 -16.58 20.32
N LEU A 60 20.22 -15.50 19.62
CA LEU A 60 20.13 -15.41 18.17
C LEU A 60 21.43 -15.97 17.54
N SER A 61 21.31 -16.93 16.63
CA SER A 61 22.45 -17.49 15.89
C SER A 61 22.77 -16.65 14.64
N ALA A 62 24.00 -16.15 14.55
CA ALA A 62 24.45 -15.21 13.51
C ALA A 62 24.49 -15.80 12.08
N MET A 63 24.68 -17.11 11.92
CA MET A 63 24.80 -17.73 10.60
C MET A 63 23.43 -17.96 9.94
N TYR A 64 22.36 -18.08 10.74
CA TYR A 64 20.99 -18.25 10.26
C TYR A 64 20.37 -16.91 9.80
N THR A 65 20.83 -15.78 10.37
CA THR A 65 20.25 -14.46 10.14
C THR A 65 20.38 -14.00 8.68
N TRP A 66 21.54 -14.19 8.03
CA TRP A 66 21.76 -13.72 6.66
C TRP A 66 20.93 -14.49 5.62
N ARG A 67 20.86 -15.83 5.73
CA ARG A 67 20.02 -16.68 4.87
C ARG A 67 18.55 -16.28 5.02
N TYR A 68 18.11 -16.05 6.25
CA TYR A 68 16.75 -15.64 6.57
C TYR A 68 16.38 -14.27 5.97
N HIS A 69 17.26 -13.27 6.11
CA HIS A 69 17.06 -11.96 5.48
C HIS A 69 16.95 -12.03 3.96
N ILE A 70 17.72 -12.92 3.30
CA ILE A 70 17.61 -13.16 1.85
C ILE A 70 16.26 -13.78 1.50
N HIS A 71 15.77 -14.75 2.29
CA HIS A 71 14.47 -15.38 2.03
C HIS A 71 13.30 -14.38 2.18
N ILE A 72 13.27 -13.60 3.27
CA ILE A 72 12.28 -12.53 3.43
C ILE A 72 12.39 -11.53 2.30
N GLY A 73 13.62 -11.13 1.95
CA GLY A 73 13.85 -10.16 0.91
C GLY A 73 13.36 -10.62 -0.46
N SER A 74 13.63 -11.88 -0.82
CA SER A 74 13.13 -12.51 -2.04
C SER A 74 11.60 -12.59 -2.05
N PHE A 75 11.00 -12.96 -0.92
CA PHE A 75 9.54 -13.02 -0.75
C PHE A 75 8.87 -11.66 -0.96
N LEU A 76 9.39 -10.60 -0.32
CA LEU A 76 8.92 -9.23 -0.50
C LEU A 76 9.02 -8.79 -1.96
N LEU A 77 10.16 -9.07 -2.61
CA LEU A 77 10.38 -8.71 -4.01
C LEU A 77 9.37 -9.42 -4.93
N PHE A 78 9.10 -10.71 -4.70
CA PHE A 78 8.12 -11.48 -5.46
C PHE A 78 6.70 -10.94 -5.32
N ILE A 79 6.27 -10.60 -4.10
CA ILE A 79 4.98 -9.96 -3.86
C ILE A 79 4.90 -8.62 -4.60
N ASN A 80 5.90 -7.76 -4.43
CA ASN A 80 5.92 -6.45 -5.09
C ASN A 80 5.85 -6.59 -6.62
N LEU A 81 6.62 -7.50 -7.22
CA LEU A 81 6.55 -7.80 -8.66
C LEU A 81 5.16 -8.24 -9.12
N SER A 82 4.46 -9.04 -8.31
CA SER A 82 3.12 -9.51 -8.63
C SER A 82 2.13 -8.34 -8.75
N PHE A 83 2.22 -7.35 -7.85
CA PHE A 83 1.41 -6.13 -7.92
C PHE A 83 1.82 -5.20 -9.06
N VAL A 84 3.10 -5.18 -9.43
CA VAL A 84 3.58 -4.36 -10.57
C VAL A 84 2.98 -4.82 -11.90
N SER A 85 2.75 -6.12 -12.09
CA SER A 85 2.00 -6.63 -13.25
C SER A 85 0.60 -6.00 -13.34
N LEU A 86 -0.09 -5.88 -12.20
CA LEU A 86 -1.40 -5.23 -12.15
C LEU A 86 -1.30 -3.74 -12.47
N MET A 87 -0.33 -3.03 -11.90
CA MET A 87 -0.08 -1.61 -12.18
C MET A 87 0.16 -1.37 -13.68
N TYR A 88 0.89 -2.28 -14.35
CA TYR A 88 1.13 -2.23 -15.78
C TYR A 88 -0.17 -2.37 -16.59
N LEU A 89 -1.00 -3.39 -16.29
CA LEU A 89 -2.29 -3.59 -16.95
C LEU A 89 -3.21 -2.39 -16.76
N VAL A 90 -3.29 -1.91 -15.52
CA VAL A 90 -4.06 -0.73 -15.13
C VAL A 90 -3.60 0.50 -15.91
N THR A 91 -2.28 0.73 -15.99
CA THR A 91 -1.72 1.87 -16.75
C THR A 91 -2.10 1.82 -18.23
N LEU A 92 -2.03 0.65 -18.86
CA LEU A 92 -2.40 0.48 -20.27
C LEU A 92 -3.90 0.64 -20.49
N TYR A 93 -4.72 -0.01 -19.65
CA TYR A 93 -6.17 -0.01 -19.79
C TYR A 93 -6.74 1.38 -19.53
N ILE A 94 -6.39 2.02 -18.41
CA ILE A 94 -6.83 3.39 -18.11
C ILE A 94 -6.39 4.33 -19.21
N SER A 95 -5.14 4.26 -19.65
CA SER A 95 -4.68 5.27 -20.61
C SER A 95 -5.33 5.15 -21.98
N ARG A 96 -5.83 3.96 -22.34
CA ARG A 96 -6.66 3.74 -23.52
C ARG A 96 -8.08 4.21 -23.26
N GLU A 97 -8.74 3.64 -22.26
CA GLU A 97 -10.15 3.87 -21.98
C GLU A 97 -10.44 5.31 -21.56
N ARG A 98 -9.52 5.96 -20.84
CA ARG A 98 -9.66 7.33 -20.32
C ARG A 98 -9.66 8.38 -21.41
N ARG A 99 -9.07 8.12 -22.59
CA ARG A 99 -9.12 9.07 -23.71
C ARG A 99 -10.48 8.97 -24.42
N GLU A 100 -10.88 7.76 -24.76
CA GLU A 100 -12.08 7.51 -25.55
C GLU A 100 -13.36 7.73 -24.72
N MET A 101 -13.43 7.15 -23.52
CA MET A 101 -14.64 7.23 -22.70
C MET A 101 -14.87 8.60 -22.10
N ARG A 102 -13.81 9.35 -21.76
CA ARG A 102 -13.98 10.70 -21.20
C ARG A 102 -14.56 11.68 -22.23
N GLU A 103 -14.23 11.51 -23.50
CA GLU A 103 -14.79 12.32 -24.59
C GLU A 103 -16.27 11.97 -24.80
N ILE A 104 -16.61 10.68 -24.83
CA ILE A 104 -18.00 10.22 -24.93
C ILE A 104 -18.85 10.67 -23.72
N LEU A 105 -18.34 10.53 -22.49
CA LEU A 105 -19.05 10.96 -21.27
C LEU A 105 -19.24 12.47 -21.19
N LYS A 106 -18.29 13.26 -21.71
CA LYS A 106 -18.45 14.72 -21.85
C LYS A 106 -19.55 15.08 -22.83
N MET A 107 -19.71 14.33 -23.93
CA MET A 107 -20.81 14.53 -24.88
C MET A 107 -22.17 14.20 -24.26
N MET A 108 -22.24 13.24 -23.32
CA MET A 108 -23.48 12.81 -22.66
C MET A 108 -23.88 13.62 -21.40
N ARG A 109 -23.13 14.66 -21.00
CA ARG A 109 -23.46 15.57 -19.88
C ARG A 109 -23.65 14.90 -18.49
N MET A 110 -23.01 13.76 -18.26
CA MET A 110 -23.08 13.01 -16.99
C MET A 110 -22.25 13.66 -15.87
N ARG A 111 -22.62 13.41 -14.60
CA ARG A 111 -21.82 13.83 -13.42
C ARG A 111 -20.49 13.08 -13.40
N ASP A 112 -19.38 13.80 -13.49
CA ASP A 112 -18.01 13.25 -13.45
C ASP A 112 -17.76 12.29 -12.26
N LEU A 113 -18.43 12.53 -11.12
CA LEU A 113 -18.31 11.69 -9.93
C LEU A 113 -18.75 10.22 -10.13
N ALA A 114 -19.79 9.98 -10.93
CA ALA A 114 -20.30 8.63 -11.14
C ALA A 114 -19.31 7.76 -11.93
N TYR A 115 -18.59 8.38 -12.88
CA TYR A 115 -17.52 7.74 -13.62
C TYR A 115 -16.40 7.31 -12.66
N TRP A 116 -15.86 8.26 -11.87
CA TRP A 116 -14.78 7.97 -10.92
C TRP A 116 -15.14 6.88 -9.91
N LEU A 117 -16.37 6.89 -9.38
CA LEU A 117 -16.84 5.87 -8.46
C LEU A 117 -16.93 4.49 -9.10
N SER A 118 -17.44 4.39 -10.33
CA SER A 118 -17.52 3.11 -11.05
C SER A 118 -16.13 2.48 -11.23
N TRP A 119 -15.16 3.28 -11.67
CA TRP A 119 -13.77 2.83 -11.79
C TRP A 119 -13.17 2.43 -10.44
N ALA A 120 -13.34 3.26 -9.40
CA ALA A 120 -12.83 2.96 -8.07
C ALA A 120 -13.39 1.63 -7.53
N ILE A 121 -14.68 1.35 -7.73
CA ILE A 121 -15.31 0.09 -7.31
C ILE A 121 -14.73 -1.09 -8.09
N LEU A 122 -14.62 -0.99 -9.42
CA LEU A 122 -14.03 -2.05 -10.25
C LEU A 122 -12.60 -2.38 -9.81
N TYR A 123 -11.78 -1.36 -9.52
CA TYR A 123 -10.43 -1.55 -9.04
C TYR A 123 -10.38 -2.13 -7.64
N ALA A 124 -11.24 -1.69 -6.73
CA ALA A 124 -11.33 -2.24 -5.39
C ALA A 124 -11.67 -3.74 -5.43
N ILE A 125 -12.60 -4.16 -6.31
CA ILE A 125 -12.95 -5.58 -6.50
C ILE A 125 -11.74 -6.37 -7.03
N TYR A 126 -11.04 -5.84 -8.03
CA TYR A 126 -9.87 -6.50 -8.60
C TYR A 126 -8.74 -6.66 -7.57
N VAL A 127 -8.46 -5.62 -6.79
CA VAL A 127 -7.49 -5.67 -5.68
C VAL A 127 -7.95 -6.65 -4.60
N MET A 128 -9.24 -6.71 -4.29
CA MET A 128 -9.78 -7.65 -3.31
C MET A 128 -9.51 -9.09 -3.73
N ILE A 129 -9.79 -9.45 -4.99
CA ILE A 129 -9.55 -10.80 -5.52
C ILE A 129 -8.05 -11.15 -5.42
N MET A 130 -7.18 -10.22 -5.83
CA MET A 130 -5.73 -10.42 -5.77
C MET A 130 -5.20 -10.53 -4.34
N ALA A 131 -5.70 -9.71 -3.41
CA ALA A 131 -5.35 -9.77 -2.00
C ALA A 131 -5.75 -11.11 -1.37
N ASN A 132 -6.95 -11.62 -1.69
CA ASN A 132 -7.41 -12.93 -1.24
C ASN A 132 -6.53 -14.06 -1.78
N LEU A 133 -6.21 -14.02 -3.07
CA LEU A 133 -5.32 -15.01 -3.71
C LEU A 133 -3.93 -15.01 -3.08
N MET A 134 -3.34 -13.82 -2.90
CA MET A 134 -2.02 -13.69 -2.26
C MET A 134 -2.05 -14.19 -0.82
N THR A 135 -3.08 -13.82 -0.05
CA THR A 135 -3.21 -14.28 1.34
C THR A 135 -3.29 -15.79 1.41
N LEU A 136 -4.11 -16.43 0.57
CA LEU A 136 -4.24 -17.88 0.51
C LEU A 136 -2.89 -18.55 0.25
N LEU A 137 -2.13 -18.06 -0.74
CA LEU A 137 -0.80 -18.57 -1.02
C LEU A 137 0.15 -18.38 0.16
N THR A 138 0.10 -17.25 0.86
CA THR A 138 1.07 -16.95 1.93
C THR A 138 0.77 -17.60 3.27
N VAL A 139 -0.51 -17.89 3.58
CA VAL A 139 -0.91 -18.52 4.84
C VAL A 139 -0.40 -19.97 4.92
N ASP A 140 -0.43 -20.70 3.80
CA ASP A 140 0.03 -22.09 3.76
C ASP A 140 1.55 -22.24 3.91
N PHE A 141 2.34 -21.22 3.56
CA PHE A 141 3.80 -21.29 3.55
C PHE A 141 4.50 -20.46 4.61
N VAL A 142 3.96 -19.28 4.95
CA VAL A 142 4.66 -18.26 5.74
C VAL A 142 3.93 -17.92 7.03
N PHE A 143 2.60 -17.81 6.99
CA PHE A 143 1.79 -17.30 8.10
C PHE A 143 0.85 -18.38 8.64
N LEU A 144 1.37 -19.28 9.48
CA LEU A 144 0.63 -20.43 10.00
C LEU A 144 -0.30 -20.05 11.17
N LYS A 145 0.12 -19.09 12.00
CA LYS A 145 -0.57 -18.71 13.24
C LYS A 145 -1.31 -17.37 13.11
N SER A 146 -0.77 -16.45 12.31
CA SER A 146 -1.38 -15.14 12.09
C SER A 146 -2.79 -15.22 11.52
N SER A 147 -3.64 -14.26 11.89
CA SER A 147 -5.03 -14.21 11.43
C SER A 147 -5.14 -13.86 9.94
N TYR A 148 -5.88 -14.70 9.20
CA TYR A 148 -6.12 -14.52 7.76
C TYR A 148 -6.62 -13.12 7.40
N GLY A 149 -7.58 -12.60 8.18
CA GLY A 149 -8.21 -11.30 7.92
C GLY A 149 -7.25 -10.12 7.99
N LEU A 150 -6.28 -10.12 8.92
CA LEU A 150 -5.31 -9.03 9.04
C LEU A 150 -4.30 -9.02 7.89
N ILE A 151 -3.80 -10.19 7.50
CA ILE A 151 -2.87 -10.32 6.39
C ILE A 151 -3.56 -9.92 5.07
N MET A 152 -4.80 -10.39 4.87
CA MET A 152 -5.62 -10.00 3.72
C MET A 152 -5.85 -8.49 3.68
N LEU A 153 -6.17 -7.88 4.82
CA LEU A 153 -6.36 -6.43 4.92
C LEU A 153 -5.08 -5.67 4.58
N LEU A 154 -3.91 -6.15 5.01
CA LEU A 154 -2.62 -5.54 4.69
C LEU A 154 -2.33 -5.59 3.17
N PHE A 155 -2.54 -6.74 2.53
CA PHE A 155 -2.42 -6.88 1.07
C PHE A 155 -3.43 -6.01 0.30
N PHE A 156 -4.66 -5.91 0.80
CA PHE A 156 -5.72 -5.12 0.19
C PHE A 156 -5.39 -3.62 0.25
N LEU A 157 -4.96 -3.11 1.41
CA LEU A 157 -4.54 -1.72 1.58
C LEU A 157 -3.33 -1.39 0.71
N TYR A 158 -2.35 -2.29 0.64
CA TYR A 158 -1.21 -2.12 -0.27
C TYR A 158 -1.65 -2.03 -1.73
N GLY A 159 -2.56 -2.91 -2.17
CA GLY A 159 -3.09 -2.86 -3.53
C GLY A 159 -3.80 -1.55 -3.85
N ILE A 160 -4.65 -1.02 -2.95
CA ILE A 160 -5.31 0.28 -3.14
C ILE A 160 -4.29 1.42 -3.18
N ALA A 161 -3.33 1.45 -2.26
CA ALA A 161 -2.30 2.49 -2.20
C ALA A 161 -1.41 2.49 -3.46
N SER A 162 -1.01 1.29 -3.91
CA SER A 162 -0.22 1.07 -5.11
C SER A 162 -0.97 1.50 -6.39
N LEU A 163 -2.26 1.19 -6.51
CA LEU A 163 -3.08 1.70 -7.61
C LEU A 163 -3.20 3.22 -7.57
N SER A 164 -3.45 3.79 -6.39
CA SER A 164 -3.54 5.24 -6.19
C SER A 164 -2.25 5.96 -6.63
N PHE A 165 -1.10 5.39 -6.28
CA PHE A 165 0.21 5.87 -6.73
C PHE A 165 0.35 5.79 -8.27
N THR A 166 -0.15 4.71 -8.88
CA THR A 166 -0.15 4.55 -10.35
C THR A 166 -1.04 5.60 -11.03
N PHE A 167 -2.23 5.90 -10.50
CA PHE A 167 -3.09 6.96 -11.01
C PHE A 167 -2.41 8.33 -10.98
N MET A 168 -1.69 8.63 -9.91
CA MET A 168 -0.88 9.84 -9.82
C MET A 168 0.19 9.89 -10.93
N LEU A 169 0.90 8.79 -11.18
CA LEU A 169 1.89 8.71 -12.25
C LEU A 169 1.26 8.88 -13.65
N ILE A 170 0.08 8.28 -13.89
CA ILE A 170 -0.68 8.45 -15.14
C ILE A 170 -1.09 9.91 -15.33
N ALA A 171 -1.49 10.60 -14.27
CA ALA A 171 -1.83 12.02 -14.34
C ALA A 171 -0.61 12.89 -14.68
N LEU A 172 0.59 12.54 -14.19
CA LEU A 172 1.82 13.29 -14.40
C LEU A 172 2.44 13.05 -15.80
N ILE A 173 2.41 11.80 -16.29
CA ILE A 173 3.09 11.39 -17.52
C ILE A 173 2.06 11.14 -18.62
N ARG A 174 2.08 11.98 -19.67
CA ARG A 174 1.13 11.88 -20.80
C ARG A 174 1.28 10.63 -21.67
N ARG A 175 2.42 9.95 -21.63
CA ARG A 175 2.71 8.76 -22.45
C ARG A 175 2.57 7.48 -21.62
N PRO A 176 1.57 6.62 -21.89
CA PRO A 176 1.27 5.47 -21.03
C PRO A 176 2.41 4.46 -20.90
N ARG A 177 3.13 4.20 -22.00
CA ARG A 177 4.27 3.28 -21.99
C ARG A 177 5.39 3.80 -21.07
N LEU A 178 5.65 5.11 -21.09
CA LEU A 178 6.64 5.71 -20.20
C LEU A 178 6.17 5.68 -18.74
N THR A 179 4.89 5.92 -18.49
CA THR A 179 4.31 5.81 -17.15
C THR A 179 4.48 4.40 -16.58
N ALA A 180 4.20 3.37 -17.38
CA ALA A 180 4.29 2.00 -16.94
C ALA A 180 5.74 1.58 -16.64
N ILE A 181 6.68 1.98 -17.51
CA ILE A 181 8.12 1.74 -17.30
C ILE A 181 8.62 2.50 -16.06
N ALA A 182 8.25 3.77 -15.90
CA ALA A 182 8.62 4.57 -14.74
C ALA A 182 8.05 3.99 -13.45
N GLY A 183 6.78 3.58 -13.46
CA GLY A 183 6.12 2.91 -12.33
C GLY A 183 6.88 1.66 -11.91
N PHE A 184 7.25 0.80 -12.86
CA PHE A 184 8.06 -0.40 -12.62
C PHE A 184 9.40 -0.07 -11.95
N PHE A 185 10.17 0.89 -12.48
CA PHE A 185 11.46 1.23 -11.89
C PHE A 185 11.32 1.84 -10.49
N ILE A 186 10.33 2.69 -10.26
CA ILE A 186 10.11 3.32 -8.96
C ILE A 186 9.73 2.27 -7.91
N THR A 187 8.83 1.33 -8.21
CA THR A 187 8.45 0.28 -7.27
C THR A 187 9.60 -0.67 -6.98
N VAL A 188 10.41 -1.03 -7.97
CA VAL A 188 11.62 -1.85 -7.77
C VAL A 188 12.62 -1.11 -6.86
N LEU A 189 12.86 0.18 -7.10
CA LEU A 189 13.74 0.99 -6.25
C LEU A 189 13.24 1.05 -4.81
N GLN A 190 11.93 1.25 -4.60
CA GLN A 190 11.32 1.23 -3.27
C GLN A 190 11.44 -0.15 -2.61
N SER A 191 11.26 -1.23 -3.38
CA SER A 191 11.44 -2.60 -2.87
C SER A 191 12.89 -2.83 -2.43
N ILE A 192 13.88 -2.41 -3.21
CA ILE A 192 15.30 -2.49 -2.82
C ILE A 192 15.56 -1.68 -1.55
N LEU A 193 14.99 -0.47 -1.45
CA LEU A 193 15.12 0.37 -0.27
C LEU A 193 14.56 -0.31 0.99
N SER A 194 13.46 -1.06 0.86
CA SER A 194 12.93 -1.86 1.97
C SER A 194 13.84 -3.03 2.39
N LEU A 195 14.62 -3.61 1.46
CA LEU A 195 15.62 -4.63 1.82
C LEU A 195 16.75 -4.05 2.67
N LEU A 196 17.15 -2.80 2.42
CA LEU A 196 18.17 -2.13 3.23
C LEU A 196 17.72 -1.95 4.68
N LEU A 197 16.42 -1.76 4.94
CA LEU A 197 15.85 -1.67 6.28
C LEU A 197 16.00 -3.00 7.04
N LEU A 198 15.86 -4.13 6.35
CA LEU A 198 16.08 -5.46 6.93
C LEU A 198 17.52 -5.66 7.43
N MET A 199 18.48 -5.00 6.76
CA MET A 199 19.91 -5.15 7.01
C MET A 199 20.47 -4.10 7.98
N LYS A 200 19.82 -2.94 8.09
CA LYS A 200 20.24 -1.84 8.94
C LYS A 200 19.07 -1.38 9.78
N ASN A 201 19.18 -1.50 11.10
CA ASN A 201 18.25 -0.89 12.05
C ASN A 201 18.24 0.64 11.82
N LEU A 202 17.32 1.12 11.00
CA LEU A 202 17.18 2.54 10.70
C LEU A 202 16.57 3.27 11.90
N PRO A 203 16.92 4.56 12.11
CA PRO A 203 16.23 5.37 13.10
C PRO A 203 14.74 5.47 12.75
N LYS A 204 13.86 5.42 13.77
CA LYS A 204 12.39 5.49 13.61
C LYS A 204 11.92 6.66 12.74
N PHE A 205 12.62 7.80 12.78
CA PHE A 205 12.30 8.96 11.93
C PHE A 205 12.39 8.65 10.43
N PHE A 206 13.45 7.97 9.99
CA PHE A 206 13.61 7.61 8.59
C PHE A 206 12.57 6.58 8.16
N GLU A 207 12.21 5.65 9.03
CA GLU A 207 11.14 4.68 8.77
C GLU A 207 9.81 5.39 8.47
N VAL A 208 9.41 6.36 9.28
CA VAL A 208 8.17 7.14 9.07
C VAL A 208 8.21 7.93 7.75
N VAL A 209 9.33 8.60 7.45
CA VAL A 209 9.47 9.41 6.23
C VAL A 209 9.45 8.54 4.97
N LEU A 210 10.16 7.41 4.98
CA LEU A 210 10.18 6.48 3.85
C LEU A 210 8.85 5.73 3.70
N SER A 211 8.07 5.61 4.78
CA SER A 211 6.73 5.01 4.77
C SER A 211 5.69 5.82 4.01
N ILE A 212 6.01 7.01 3.50
CA ILE A 212 5.16 7.71 2.52
C ILE A 212 5.08 6.92 1.20
N PHE A 213 6.08 6.07 0.92
CA PHE A 213 6.06 5.22 -0.26
C PHE A 213 5.32 3.91 0.03
N PRO A 214 4.30 3.55 -0.77
CA PRO A 214 3.38 2.47 -0.41
C PRO A 214 4.07 1.10 -0.39
N THR A 215 5.00 0.87 -1.32
CA THR A 215 5.83 -0.35 -1.36
C THR A 215 6.69 -0.49 -0.12
N PHE A 216 7.23 0.63 0.40
CA PHE A 216 8.06 0.61 1.61
C PHE A 216 7.21 0.38 2.86
N ALA A 217 6.09 1.10 3.02
CA ALA A 217 5.16 0.93 4.13
C ALA A 217 4.65 -0.50 4.26
N PHE A 218 4.32 -1.12 3.13
CA PHE A 218 3.91 -2.51 3.05
C PHE A 218 5.03 -3.48 3.46
N SER A 219 6.25 -3.29 2.95
CA SER A 219 7.39 -4.13 3.33
C SER A 219 7.67 -4.08 4.83
N VAL A 220 7.54 -2.91 5.47
CA VAL A 220 7.68 -2.77 6.93
C VAL A 220 6.62 -3.62 7.66
N GLY A 221 5.36 -3.49 7.27
CA GLY A 221 4.25 -4.21 7.90
C GLY A 221 4.36 -5.73 7.75
N ILE A 222 4.67 -6.22 6.54
CA ILE A 222 4.86 -7.67 6.30
C ILE A 222 6.06 -8.21 7.07
N THR A 223 7.16 -7.47 7.07
CA THR A 223 8.38 -7.87 7.80
C THR A 223 8.09 -8.04 9.28
N GLN A 224 7.36 -7.12 9.89
CA GLN A 224 6.96 -7.21 11.29
C GLN A 224 6.02 -8.37 11.55
N SER A 225 5.05 -8.62 10.66
CA SER A 225 4.19 -9.81 10.75
C SER A 225 5.02 -11.10 10.69
N ILE A 226 6.03 -11.18 9.82
CA ILE A 226 6.92 -12.34 9.72
C ILE A 226 7.77 -12.51 11.00
N TYR A 227 8.23 -11.40 11.61
CA TYR A 227 8.94 -11.47 12.88
C TYR A 227 8.06 -11.98 14.04
N MET A 228 6.80 -11.51 14.12
CA MET A 228 5.83 -11.99 15.12
C MET A 228 5.45 -13.45 14.92
N GLU A 229 5.39 -13.90 13.66
CA GLU A 229 5.17 -15.29 13.30
C GLU A 229 6.37 -16.17 13.74
N TYR A 230 7.60 -15.68 13.53
CA TYR A 230 8.81 -16.37 13.97
C TYR A 230 8.88 -16.55 15.49
N ASP A 231 8.37 -15.57 16.25
CA ASP A 231 8.29 -15.66 17.70
C ASP A 231 7.14 -16.55 18.21
N PHE A 232 6.43 -17.24 17.29
CA PHE A 232 5.25 -18.07 17.55
C PHE A 232 4.12 -17.32 18.26
N GLN A 233 4.07 -15.99 18.15
CA GLN A 233 2.94 -15.20 18.64
C GLN A 233 1.87 -15.12 17.55
N GLY A 234 2.29 -14.84 16.31
CA GLY A 234 1.39 -14.53 15.20
C GLY A 234 0.74 -13.15 15.37
N VAL A 235 0.04 -12.68 14.34
CA VAL A 235 -0.69 -11.41 14.39
C VAL A 235 -2.19 -11.65 14.53
N HIS A 236 -2.75 -11.25 15.68
CA HIS A 236 -4.17 -11.38 15.98
C HIS A 236 -4.85 -10.02 16.17
N PHE A 237 -6.16 -9.96 15.90
CA PHE A 237 -6.95 -8.74 16.10
C PHE A 237 -7.02 -8.27 17.56
N SER A 238 -6.82 -9.17 18.54
CA SER A 238 -6.74 -8.83 19.96
C SER A 238 -5.49 -8.01 20.29
N ASP A 239 -4.35 -8.43 19.73
CA ASP A 239 -3.03 -7.87 20.03
C ASP A 239 -2.81 -6.54 19.29
N VAL A 240 -3.61 -6.32 18.25
CA VAL A 240 -3.71 -5.08 17.49
C VAL A 240 -4.22 -3.92 18.35
N MET A 241 -5.11 -4.18 19.32
CA MET A 241 -5.64 -3.14 20.22
C MET A 241 -4.73 -2.83 21.41
N ASP A 242 -3.77 -3.71 21.71
CA ASP A 242 -2.79 -3.48 22.76
C ASP A 242 -1.56 -2.78 22.15
N ASP A 243 -0.85 -2.00 22.96
CA ASP A 243 0.05 -0.87 22.63
C ASP A 243 1.33 -1.20 21.80
N SER A 244 1.33 -2.30 21.02
CA SER A 244 2.49 -2.92 20.37
C SER A 244 2.35 -3.20 18.87
N SER A 245 1.41 -2.54 18.19
CA SER A 245 1.05 -2.89 16.82
C SER A 245 1.77 -2.05 15.76
N HIS A 246 3.05 -2.35 15.54
CA HIS A 246 3.74 -1.83 14.36
C HIS A 246 3.01 -2.20 13.04
N VAL A 247 2.28 -3.32 13.02
CA VAL A 247 1.38 -3.71 11.92
C VAL A 247 0.22 -2.73 11.74
N LEU A 248 -0.38 -2.21 12.82
CA LEU A 248 -1.40 -1.16 12.71
C LEU A 248 -0.82 0.12 12.13
N PHE A 249 0.38 0.50 12.55
CA PHE A 249 1.05 1.68 12.00
C PHE A 249 1.21 1.56 10.48
N SER A 250 1.59 0.39 9.96
CA SER A 250 1.64 0.13 8.52
C SER A 250 0.25 0.19 7.86
N CYS A 251 -0.80 -0.38 8.46
CA CYS A 251 -2.16 -0.29 7.93
C CYS A 251 -2.68 1.15 7.86
N ILE A 252 -2.45 1.94 8.91
CA ILE A 252 -2.84 3.35 8.96
C ILE A 252 -2.07 4.13 7.90
N THR A 253 -0.76 3.92 7.81
CA THR A 253 0.08 4.65 6.84
C THR A 253 -0.30 4.32 5.40
N LEU A 254 -0.54 3.04 5.07
CA LEU A 254 -1.02 2.64 3.75
C LEU A 254 -2.39 3.24 3.41
N SER A 255 -3.29 3.34 4.40
CA SER A 255 -4.59 3.97 4.22
C SER A 255 -4.45 5.47 3.94
N VAL A 256 -3.54 6.15 4.65
CA VAL A 256 -3.21 7.56 4.44
C VAL A 256 -2.59 7.77 3.06
N ASP A 257 -1.63 6.93 2.65
CA ASP A 257 -1.00 6.97 1.34
C ASP A 257 -2.01 6.81 0.22
N ALA A 258 -2.95 5.86 0.34
CA ALA A 258 -4.02 5.67 -0.62
C ALA A 258 -4.84 6.95 -0.83
N VAL A 259 -5.29 7.58 0.26
CA VAL A 259 -6.07 8.83 0.19
C VAL A 259 -5.22 9.97 -0.38
N LEU A 260 -3.97 10.10 0.07
CA LEU A 260 -3.06 11.15 -0.35
C LEU A 260 -2.73 11.06 -1.85
N TYR A 261 -2.38 9.88 -2.35
CA TYR A 261 -2.09 9.68 -3.77
C TYR A 261 -3.33 9.81 -4.65
N MET A 262 -4.51 9.40 -4.16
CA MET A 262 -5.76 9.62 -4.88
C MET A 262 -6.10 11.10 -4.98
N ALA A 263 -5.93 11.86 -3.89
CA ALA A 263 -6.13 13.31 -3.90
C ALA A 263 -5.14 14.01 -4.85
N LEU A 264 -3.85 13.61 -4.81
CA LEU A 264 -2.81 14.12 -5.73
C LEU A 264 -3.12 13.77 -7.18
N ALA A 265 -3.61 12.57 -7.46
CA ALA A 265 -4.03 12.18 -8.80
C ALA A 265 -5.13 13.11 -9.29
N LEU A 266 -6.23 13.26 -8.54
CA LEU A 266 -7.34 14.17 -8.90
C LEU A 266 -6.89 15.64 -9.05
N TYR A 267 -5.92 16.07 -8.24
CA TYR A 267 -5.33 17.40 -8.32
C TYR A 267 -4.52 17.60 -9.61
N PHE A 268 -3.58 16.70 -9.92
CA PHE A 268 -2.81 16.76 -11.16
C PHE A 268 -3.68 16.61 -12.39
N GLU A 269 -4.75 15.82 -12.30
CA GLU A 269 -5.73 15.73 -13.38
C GLU A 269 -6.40 17.06 -13.69
N LYS A 270 -6.74 17.86 -12.68
CA LYS A 270 -7.34 19.18 -12.90
C LYS A 270 -6.35 20.19 -13.45
N ILE A 271 -5.08 20.11 -13.06
CA ILE A 271 -4.04 21.07 -13.47
C ILE A 271 -3.46 20.74 -14.86
N LEU A 272 -3.15 19.47 -15.14
CA LEU A 272 -2.49 19.06 -16.40
C LEU A 272 -3.46 18.81 -17.57
N ALA A 273 -4.77 18.71 -17.30
CA ALA A 273 -5.78 18.52 -18.35
C ALA A 273 -6.08 19.79 -19.16
N ASP A 274 -5.48 20.94 -18.83
CA ASP A 274 -5.69 22.17 -19.58
C ASP A 274 -4.85 22.18 -20.87
N LYS A 275 -5.42 21.63 -21.94
CA LYS A 275 -5.02 21.96 -23.32
C LYS A 275 -6.07 22.78 -24.06
N HIS A 276 -7.28 22.99 -23.51
CA HIS A 276 -8.39 23.68 -24.18
C HIS A 276 -9.33 24.48 -23.25
N GLY A 277 -8.97 24.81 -22.00
CA GLY A 277 -9.86 25.58 -21.12
C GLY A 277 -9.28 25.96 -19.76
N LYS A 278 -8.91 27.25 -19.64
CA LYS A 278 -8.53 28.05 -18.46
C LYS A 278 -7.55 27.42 -17.45
N LYS A 279 -6.35 28.01 -17.41
CA LYS A 279 -5.32 27.81 -16.37
C LYS A 279 -5.91 28.08 -14.99
N TYR A 280 -6.17 27.03 -14.21
CA TYR A 280 -6.35 27.18 -12.78
C TYR A 280 -4.98 27.14 -12.11
N GLU A 281 -4.70 28.16 -11.29
CA GLU A 281 -3.45 28.27 -10.52
C GLU A 281 -3.28 27.07 -9.57
N PRO A 282 -2.04 26.64 -9.26
CA PRO A 282 -1.76 25.49 -8.39
C PRO A 282 -2.46 25.54 -7.02
N LEU A 283 -2.79 26.73 -6.51
CA LEU A 283 -3.44 26.93 -5.21
C LEU A 283 -4.94 27.22 -5.31
N PHE A 284 -5.62 26.69 -6.32
CA PHE A 284 -7.06 26.88 -6.53
C PHE A 284 -7.94 26.48 -5.33
N PHE A 285 -7.50 25.51 -4.53
CA PHE A 285 -8.25 24.98 -3.39
C PHE A 285 -8.44 25.98 -2.23
N ILE A 286 -7.62 27.05 -2.19
CA ILE A 286 -7.66 28.08 -1.13
C ILE A 286 -8.60 29.24 -1.49
N LYS A 287 -8.98 29.39 -2.77
CA LYS A 287 -9.90 30.45 -3.20
C LYS A 287 -11.35 30.06 -2.89
N SER A 288 -11.95 30.75 -1.92
CA SER A 288 -13.36 30.62 -1.50
C SER A 288 -14.37 30.75 -2.66
N THR A 289 -13.98 31.35 -3.77
CA THR A 289 -14.78 31.46 -5.01
C THR A 289 -14.99 30.14 -5.75
N PHE A 290 -14.24 29.08 -5.46
CA PHE A 290 -14.52 27.74 -6.02
C PHE A 290 -15.64 27.01 -5.27
N TRP A 291 -15.71 27.19 -3.95
CA TRP A 291 -16.69 26.53 -3.10
C TRP A 291 -18.03 27.28 -3.05
N SER A 292 -18.01 28.59 -3.30
CA SER A 292 -19.22 29.35 -3.53
C SER A 292 -19.76 29.04 -4.92
N LYS A 293 -20.91 28.36 -4.99
CA LYS A 293 -21.77 28.34 -6.18
C LYS A 293 -22.22 29.78 -6.48
N GLY A 294 -21.36 30.56 -7.12
CA GLY A 294 -21.72 31.81 -7.75
C GLY A 294 -22.35 31.52 -9.10
N ASN A 295 -23.59 31.99 -9.28
CA ASN A 295 -24.45 31.78 -10.45
C ASN A 295 -23.70 31.84 -11.79
N PRO A 296 -24.08 31.01 -12.79
CA PRO A 296 -23.63 31.23 -14.15
C PRO A 296 -24.04 32.63 -14.56
N ILE A 297 -23.04 33.45 -14.89
CA ILE A 297 -23.24 34.74 -15.55
C ILE A 297 -24.06 34.45 -16.81
N PRO A 298 -25.23 35.07 -17.01
CA PRO A 298 -25.98 34.87 -18.24
C PRO A 298 -25.10 35.36 -19.40
N LEU A 299 -24.98 34.52 -20.43
CA LEU A 299 -24.48 34.96 -21.73
C LEU A 299 -25.33 36.18 -22.12
N LYS A 300 -24.72 37.36 -22.17
CA LYS A 300 -25.36 38.55 -22.73
C LYS A 300 -25.48 38.28 -24.23
N SER A 301 -26.70 38.07 -24.69
CA SER A 301 -27.06 38.23 -26.09
C SER A 301 -26.83 39.70 -26.45
N GLU A 302 -25.79 39.99 -27.21
CA GLU A 302 -25.67 41.25 -27.92
C GLU A 302 -26.61 41.18 -29.12
N GLU A 303 -27.76 41.85 -28.99
CA GLU A 303 -28.55 42.33 -30.12
C GLU A 303 -27.85 43.55 -30.75
N ASP A 304 -27.76 43.50 -32.08
CA ASP A 304 -27.58 44.58 -33.07
C ASP A 304 -26.59 45.73 -32.80
N GLY A 305 -25.52 45.68 -33.59
CA GLY A 305 -24.59 46.78 -33.84
C GLY A 305 -23.89 46.58 -35.19
N ASP A 306 -24.41 47.26 -36.20
CA ASP A 306 -23.97 47.35 -37.59
C ASP A 306 -22.45 47.64 -37.73
N SER A 307 -21.68 46.75 -38.39
CA SER A 307 -20.42 47.10 -39.08
C SER A 307 -19.76 45.90 -39.78
N GLU A 308 -19.62 46.03 -41.09
CA GLU A 308 -18.68 45.45 -42.08
C GLU A 308 -17.68 44.35 -41.68
N GLY A 309 -17.57 43.32 -42.53
CA GLY A 309 -16.80 42.09 -42.33
C GLY A 309 -15.26 42.20 -42.25
N PRO A 310 -14.57 41.06 -42.01
CA PRO A 310 -14.14 40.26 -43.16
C PRO A 310 -14.40 38.75 -43.00
N THR A 311 -14.70 38.12 -44.14
CA THR A 311 -15.01 36.71 -44.36
C THR A 311 -13.83 35.78 -44.04
N GLY A 312 -14.00 34.91 -43.04
CA GLY A 312 -13.09 33.80 -42.73
C GLY A 312 -13.39 32.54 -43.54
N GLU A 313 -12.32 31.93 -44.02
CA GLU A 313 -12.17 30.89 -45.06
C GLU A 313 -12.76 29.49 -44.76
N TYR A 314 -13.71 29.35 -43.83
CA TYR A 314 -14.27 28.04 -43.42
C TYR A 314 -15.80 27.99 -43.34
N VAL A 315 -16.50 28.94 -43.99
CA VAL A 315 -17.96 28.89 -44.10
C VAL A 315 -18.34 28.34 -45.48
N GLU A 316 -18.94 27.16 -45.49
CA GLU A 316 -19.52 26.56 -46.70
C GLU A 316 -20.63 27.47 -47.24
N LYS A 317 -20.52 27.83 -48.52
CA LYS A 317 -21.44 28.77 -49.18
C LYS A 317 -22.79 28.08 -49.35
N ILE A 318 -23.83 28.64 -48.73
CA ILE A 318 -25.21 28.15 -48.85
C ILE A 318 -25.59 28.11 -50.35
N SER A 319 -26.07 26.95 -50.81
CA SER A 319 -26.52 26.75 -52.19
C SER A 319 -27.73 27.65 -52.48
N ALA A 320 -27.75 28.24 -53.69
CA ALA A 320 -28.72 29.26 -54.09
C ALA A 320 -30.19 28.79 -54.00
N ASP A 321 -30.43 27.48 -53.99
CA ASP A 321 -31.78 26.89 -53.89
C ASP A 321 -32.40 26.96 -52.48
N LEU A 322 -31.63 27.33 -51.46
CA LEU A 322 -32.07 27.39 -50.06
C LEU A 322 -32.30 28.81 -49.54
N LEU A 323 -31.99 29.84 -50.35
CA LEU A 323 -32.30 31.23 -50.03
C LEU A 323 -33.79 31.51 -50.25
N GLY A 324 -34.53 31.71 -49.15
CA GLY A 324 -35.93 32.16 -49.20
C GLY A 324 -36.99 31.09 -48.90
N LYS A 325 -36.60 29.90 -48.41
CA LYS A 325 -37.57 28.93 -47.87
C LYS A 325 -37.50 28.91 -46.34
N GLU A 326 -38.58 29.34 -45.70
CA GLU A 326 -38.75 29.17 -44.26
C GLU A 326 -38.89 27.67 -43.92
N ALA A 327 -38.19 27.24 -42.88
CA ALA A 327 -38.33 25.89 -42.34
C ALA A 327 -39.73 25.74 -41.73
N VAL A 328 -40.55 24.87 -42.33
CA VAL A 328 -41.83 24.48 -41.76
C VAL A 328 -41.56 23.80 -40.41
N ARG A 329 -42.18 24.33 -39.35
CA ARG A 329 -41.96 23.93 -37.96
C ARG A 329 -42.73 22.67 -37.58
#